data_AF-B3VTS8-F1
#
_entry.id   AF-B3VTS8-F1
#
_cell.length_a   1.000
_cell.length_b   1.000
_cell.length_c   1.000
_cell.angle_alpha   90.00
_cell.angle_beta   90.00
_cell.angle_gamma   90.00
#
_symmetry.space_group_name_H-M   'P 1'
#
loop_
_entity.id
_entity.type
_entity.pdbx_description
1 polymer ?
#
loop_
_entity_poly.entity_id
_entity_poly.type
_entity_poly.pdbx_seq_one_letter_code
_entity_poly.pdbx_strand_id
1 'polypeptide(L)'
;ANIDPTFFLSRTVSNVISSIVFGDRFDYEDKEFLSLLSVMLGIFQFTSTSTGQLYEMFSSVMKHLPGPQQQAFQLLQGLEDFIAKKVEHNQRTLDPNSPRDFIDSFLIRMQE
;
A
#
# COMPACT_ATOMS: atom_id res chain seq x y z
N ALA A 1 -0.28 -5.19 31.37
CA ALA A 1 -0.64 -6.05 30.22
C ALA A 1 0.45 -5.87 29.16
N ASN A 2 0.95 -6.96 28.57
CA ASN A 2 1.90 -6.88 27.45
C ASN A 2 1.08 -6.69 26.16
N ILE A 3 1.29 -5.59 25.46
CA ILE A 3 0.62 -5.27 24.20
C ILE A 3 1.64 -5.33 23.07
N ASP A 4 1.26 -5.87 21.91
CA ASP A 4 2.05 -5.77 20.69
C ASP A 4 1.86 -4.35 20.09
N PRO A 5 2.90 -3.51 20.05
CA PRO A 5 2.77 -2.13 19.58
C PRO A 5 2.74 -2.01 18.05
N THR A 6 3.02 -3.09 17.31
CA THR A 6 3.25 -3.05 15.85
C THR A 6 2.12 -2.33 15.11
N PHE A 7 0.88 -2.79 15.26
CA PHE A 7 -0.26 -2.15 14.58
C PHE A 7 -0.71 -0.84 15.22
N PHE A 8 -0.44 -0.60 16.51
CA PHE A 8 -0.77 0.69 17.14
C PHE A 8 0.05 1.83 16.53
N LEU A 9 1.35 1.61 16.36
CA LEU A 9 2.25 2.60 15.76
C LEU A 9 2.00 2.71 14.26
N SER A 10 1.92 1.59 13.53
CA SER A 10 1.72 1.60 12.08
C SER A 10 0.41 2.28 11.67
N ARG A 11 -0.71 2.05 12.37
CA ARG A 11 -1.99 2.75 12.09
C ARG A 11 -1.87 4.26 12.24
N THR A 12 -1.11 4.72 13.23
CA THR A 12 -0.94 6.15 13.50
C THR A 12 -0.12 6.80 12.39
N VAL A 13 1.03 6.21 12.05
CA VAL A 13 1.94 6.73 11.01
C VAL A 13 1.27 6.68 9.63
N SER A 14 0.68 5.54 9.26
CA SER A 14 0.06 5.38 7.94
C SER A 14 -1.15 6.28 7.73
N ASN A 15 -1.84 6.70 8.80
CA ASN A 15 -2.94 7.65 8.66
C ASN A 15 -2.50 9.05 8.25
N VAL A 16 -1.28 9.47 8.63
CA VAL A 16 -0.75 10.78 8.22
C VAL A 16 -0.59 10.85 6.70
N ILE A 17 0.01 9.83 6.09
CA ILE A 17 0.14 9.79 4.63
C ILE A 17 -1.20 9.50 3.95
N SER A 18 -2.06 8.67 4.58
CA SER A 18 -3.39 8.36 4.04
C SER A 18 -4.27 9.61 3.92
N SER A 19 -4.24 10.51 4.90
CA SER A 19 -5.01 11.77 4.80
C SER A 19 -4.53 12.70 3.69
N ILE A 20 -3.25 12.60 3.30
CA ILE A 20 -2.69 13.37 2.18
C ILE A 20 -3.06 12.72 0.85
N VAL A 21 -2.92 11.40 0.75
CA VAL A 21 -3.06 10.67 -0.52
C VAL A 21 -4.53 10.41 -0.86
N PHE A 22 -5.36 10.10 0.13
CA PHE A 22 -6.77 9.70 -0.02
C PHE A 22 -7.76 10.70 0.57
N GLY A 23 -7.28 11.85 1.07
CA GLY A 23 -8.12 12.93 1.59
C GLY A 23 -8.76 12.67 2.95
N ASP A 24 -8.58 11.47 3.54
CA ASP A 24 -9.11 11.13 4.85
C ASP A 24 -8.24 10.08 5.58
N ARG A 25 -8.46 9.97 6.89
CA ARG A 25 -7.89 8.95 7.77
C ARG A 25 -8.83 7.74 7.87
N PHE A 26 -8.22 6.56 7.97
CA PHE A 26 -8.92 5.31 8.26
C PHE A 26 -9.21 5.15 9.74
N ASP A 27 -10.34 4.52 10.04
CA ASP A 27 -10.65 4.06 11.39
C ASP A 27 -9.63 2.99 11.83
N TYR A 28 -9.34 2.95 13.13
CA TYR A 28 -8.32 2.03 13.66
C TYR A 28 -8.78 0.57 13.69
N GLU A 29 -10.08 0.32 13.56
CA GLU A 29 -10.72 -1.00 13.45
C GLU A 29 -11.09 -1.34 11.98
N ASP A 30 -10.80 -0.45 11.03
CA ASP A 30 -11.04 -0.69 9.61
C ASP A 30 -10.23 -1.91 9.12
N LYS A 31 -10.95 -2.94 8.67
CA LYS A 31 -10.37 -4.21 8.24
C LYS A 31 -9.59 -4.09 6.93
N GLU A 32 -10.02 -3.21 6.02
CA GLU A 32 -9.33 -2.97 4.76
C GLU A 32 -7.99 -2.26 5.03
N PHE A 33 -8.01 -1.27 5.92
CA PHE A 33 -6.79 -0.58 6.36
C PHE A 33 -5.83 -1.50 7.11
N LEU A 34 -6.33 -2.31 8.05
CA LEU A 34 -5.50 -3.28 8.76
C LEU A 34 -4.88 -4.33 7.80
N SER A 35 -5.63 -4.76 6.79
CA SER A 35 -5.13 -5.64 5.74
C SER A 35 -4.00 -4.98 4.94
N LEU A 36 -4.17 -3.70 4.57
CA LEU A 36 -3.14 -2.90 3.89
C LEU A 36 -1.85 -2.82 4.71
N LEU A 37 -1.96 -2.55 6.01
CA LEU A 37 -0.80 -2.50 6.92
C LEU A 37 -0.09 -3.86 7.03
N SER A 38 -0.87 -4.95 7.09
CA SER A 38 -0.32 -6.30 7.10
C SER A 38 0.42 -6.63 5.81
N VAL A 39 -0.12 -6.20 4.65
CA VAL A 39 0.50 -6.36 3.34
C VAL A 39 1.83 -5.62 3.28
N MET A 40 1.85 -4.33 3.67
CA MET A 40 3.07 -3.54 3.72
C MET A 40 4.13 -4.18 4.62
N LEU A 41 3.74 -4.58 5.84
CA LEU A 41 4.64 -5.26 6.78
C LEU A 41 5.23 -6.55 6.18
N GLY A 42 4.40 -7.36 5.51
CA GLY A 42 4.85 -8.60 4.87
C GLY A 42 5.87 -8.36 3.75
N ILE A 43 5.67 -7.32 2.94
CA ILE A 43 6.62 -6.92 1.88
C ILE A 43 7.95 -6.48 2.52
N PHE A 44 7.92 -5.62 3.54
CA PHE A 44 9.12 -5.17 4.26
C PHE A 44 9.88 -6.33 4.92
N GLN A 45 9.15 -7.28 5.51
CA GLN A 45 9.76 -8.48 6.08
C GLN A 45 10.43 -9.32 5.00
N PHE A 46 9.75 -9.57 3.88
CA PHE A 46 10.31 -10.36 2.77
C PHE A 46 11.60 -9.76 2.24
N THR A 47 11.62 -8.46 1.93
CA THR A 47 12.82 -7.78 1.41
C THR A 47 13.97 -7.79 2.41
N SER A 48 13.68 -7.92 3.70
CA SER A 48 14.66 -8.04 4.78
C SER A 48 15.16 -9.48 5.02
N THR A 49 14.58 -10.49 4.35
CA THR A 49 15.03 -11.89 4.46
C THR A 49 16.21 -12.20 3.55
N SER A 50 16.96 -13.26 3.84
CA SER A 50 18.02 -13.76 2.94
C SER A 50 17.48 -14.10 1.54
N THR A 51 16.25 -14.61 1.44
CA THR A 51 15.61 -14.87 0.14
C THR A 51 15.28 -13.59 -0.61
N GLY A 52 14.81 -12.54 0.08
CA GLY A 52 14.60 -11.22 -0.51
C GLY A 52 15.90 -10.61 -1.05
N GLN A 53 16.98 -10.69 -0.28
CA GLN A 53 18.30 -10.20 -0.72
C GLN A 53 18.85 -10.99 -1.92
N LEU A 54 18.65 -12.32 -1.95
CA LEU A 54 18.99 -13.12 -3.14
C LEU A 54 18.12 -12.76 -4.35
N TYR A 55 16.83 -12.47 -4.13
CA TYR A 55 15.93 -12.04 -5.19
C TYR A 55 16.41 -10.74 -5.85
N GLU A 56 16.91 -9.76 -5.09
CA GLU A 56 17.49 -8.54 -5.67
C GLU A 56 18.65 -8.82 -6.64
N MET A 57 19.49 -9.81 -6.33
CA MET A 57 20.63 -10.18 -7.18
C MET A 57 20.22 -11.01 -8.41
N PHE A 58 19.20 -11.86 -8.28
CA PHE A 58 18.85 -12.88 -9.28
C PHE A 58 17.38 -12.82 -9.71
N SER A 59 16.78 -11.63 -9.69
CA SER A 59 15.35 -11.41 -9.97
C SER A 59 14.92 -11.95 -11.33
N SER A 60 15.80 -11.86 -12.34
CA SER A 60 15.54 -12.36 -13.71
C SER A 60 15.20 -13.85 -13.75
N VAL A 61 15.77 -14.66 -12.85
CA VAL A 61 15.55 -16.10 -12.75
C VAL A 61 14.54 -16.41 -11.65
N MET A 62 14.74 -15.85 -10.45
CA MET A 62 13.97 -16.20 -9.26
C MET A 62 12.49 -15.83 -9.36
N LYS A 63 12.12 -14.84 -10.20
CA LYS A 63 10.72 -14.51 -10.46
C LYS A 63 9.92 -15.65 -11.11
N HIS A 64 10.60 -16.58 -11.77
CA HIS A 64 9.98 -17.74 -12.42
C HIS A 64 10.01 -19.01 -11.55
N LEU A 65 10.72 -18.97 -10.41
CA LEU A 65 10.84 -20.09 -9.50
C LEU A 65 9.79 -20.02 -8.38
N PRO A 66 9.32 -21.17 -7.87
CA PRO A 66 8.51 -21.19 -6.66
C PRO A 66 9.33 -20.72 -5.45
N GLY A 67 8.71 -19.99 -4.53
CA GLY A 67 9.35 -19.55 -3.30
C GLY A 67 8.64 -18.37 -2.63
N PRO A 68 9.16 -17.89 -1.48
CA PRO A 68 8.58 -16.77 -0.72
C PRO A 68 8.37 -15.49 -1.54
N GLN A 69 9.16 -15.26 -2.59
CA GLN A 69 9.01 -14.14 -3.51
C GLN A 69 7.64 -14.12 -4.20
N GLN A 70 7.05 -15.28 -4.47
CA GLN A 70 5.72 -15.35 -5.09
C GLN A 70 4.63 -14.84 -4.15
N GLN A 71 4.75 -15.13 -2.84
CA GLN A 71 3.84 -14.58 -1.84
C GLN A 71 4.03 -13.06 -1.72
N ALA A 72 5.28 -12.57 -1.76
CA ALA A 72 5.54 -11.13 -1.76
C ALA A 72 4.94 -10.42 -2.98
N PHE A 73 4.93 -11.05 -4.16
CA PHE A 73 4.25 -10.50 -5.33
C PHE A 73 2.73 -10.44 -5.17
N GLN A 74 2.13 -11.48 -4.58
CA GLN A 74 0.68 -11.45 -4.28
C GLN A 74 0.33 -10.33 -3.29
N LEU A 75 1.18 -10.09 -2.29
CA LEU A 75 1.02 -8.97 -1.37
C LEU A 75 1.13 -7.62 -2.12
N LEU A 76 2.13 -7.45 -2.99
CA LEU A 76 2.28 -6.26 -3.82
C LEU A 76 1.07 -6.03 -4.73
N GLN A 77 0.56 -7.09 -5.35
CA GLN A 77 -0.64 -7.03 -6.18
C GLN A 77 -1.87 -6.58 -5.37
N GLY A 78 -2.04 -7.10 -4.15
CA GLY A 78 -3.13 -6.67 -3.27
C GLY A 78 -3.03 -5.18 -2.88
N LEU A 79 -1.82 -4.66 -2.71
CA LEU A 79 -1.57 -3.22 -2.49
C LEU A 79 -1.94 -2.41 -3.75
N GLU A 80 -1.52 -2.86 -4.93
CA GLU A 80 -1.84 -2.21 -6.21
C GLU A 80 -3.36 -2.16 -6.44
N ASP A 81 -4.05 -3.28 -6.23
CA ASP A 81 -5.51 -3.38 -6.38
C ASP A 81 -6.25 -2.42 -5.44
N PHE A 82 -5.77 -2.25 -4.21
CA PHE A 82 -6.33 -1.30 -3.26
C PHE A 82 -6.18 0.15 -3.74
N ILE A 83 -4.98 0.53 -4.18
CA ILE A 83 -4.72 1.87 -4.73
C ILE A 83 -5.56 2.11 -5.98
N ALA A 84 -5.64 1.13 -6.88
CA ALA A 84 -6.43 1.23 -8.10
C ALA A 84 -7.92 1.51 -7.81
N LYS A 85 -8.51 0.85 -6.80
CA LYS A 85 -9.89 1.13 -6.36
C LYS A 85 -10.07 2.55 -5.84
N LYS A 86 -9.11 3.09 -5.08
CA LYS A 86 -9.15 4.47 -4.59
C LYS A 86 -9.03 5.47 -5.75
N VAL A 87 -8.11 5.23 -6.68
CA VAL A 87 -7.98 6.07 -7.89
C VAL A 87 -9.26 6.03 -8.72
N GLU A 88 -9.86 4.86 -8.93
CA GLU A 88 -11.12 4.72 -9.67
C GLU A 88 -12.27 5.46 -8.98
N HIS A 89 -12.36 5.40 -7.65
CA HIS A 89 -13.32 6.20 -6.89
C HIS A 89 -13.10 7.70 -7.13
N ASN A 90 -11.86 8.18 -7.00
CA ASN A 90 -11.52 9.58 -7.20
C ASN A 90 -11.86 10.05 -8.62
N GLN A 91 -11.52 9.27 -9.65
CA GLN A 91 -11.88 9.55 -11.05
C GLN A 91 -13.38 9.75 -11.26
N ARG A 92 -14.23 8.94 -10.60
CA ARG A 92 -15.70 9.05 -10.72
C ARG A 92 -16.27 10.29 -10.04
N THR A 93 -15.59 10.81 -9.02
CA THR A 93 -16.07 11.92 -8.16
C THR A 93 -15.24 13.19 -8.28
N LEU A 94 -14.33 13.26 -9.27
CA LEU A 94 -13.37 14.34 -9.42
C LEU A 94 -14.07 15.67 -9.72
N ASP A 95 -13.78 16.70 -8.91
CA ASP A 95 -14.06 18.10 -9.25
C ASP A 95 -12.73 18.80 -9.57
N PRO A 96 -12.47 19.13 -10.85
CA PRO A 96 -11.22 19.79 -11.25
C PRO A 96 -10.97 21.15 -10.58
N ASN A 97 -12.02 21.80 -10.05
CA ASN A 97 -11.89 23.10 -9.39
C ASN A 97 -11.60 22.99 -7.89
N SER A 98 -11.75 21.79 -7.30
CA SER A 98 -11.60 21.56 -5.87
C SER A 98 -10.97 20.19 -5.60
N PRO A 99 -9.64 20.03 -5.81
CA PRO A 99 -8.96 18.78 -5.53
C PRO A 99 -9.01 18.44 -4.04
N ARG A 100 -9.45 17.23 -3.71
CA ARG A 100 -9.61 16.77 -2.32
C ARG A 100 -8.32 16.22 -1.72
N ASP A 101 -7.48 15.62 -2.57
CA ASP A 101 -6.29 14.90 -2.15
C ASP A 101 -5.22 14.85 -3.26
N PHE A 102 -4.13 14.13 -2.98
CA PHE A 102 -3.05 13.95 -3.93
C PHE A 102 -3.49 13.26 -5.21
N ILE A 103 -4.39 12.27 -5.14
CA ILE A 103 -4.87 11.53 -6.30
C ILE A 103 -5.63 12.49 -7.23
N ASP A 104 -6.56 13.29 -6.70
CA ASP A 104 -7.27 14.29 -7.49
C ASP A 104 -6.31 15.28 -8.17
N SER A 105 -5.33 15.77 -7.41
CA SER A 105 -4.31 16.69 -7.94
C SER A 105 -3.52 16.06 -9.10
N PHE A 106 -3.17 14.78 -8.98
CA PHE A 106 -2.47 14.05 -10.03
C PHE A 106 -3.37 13.79 -11.25
N LEU A 107 -4.64 13.42 -11.04
CA LEU A 107 -5.61 13.19 -12.10
C LEU A 107 -5.89 14.46 -12.92
N ILE A 108 -6.01 15.62 -12.27
CA ILE A 108 -6.15 16.91 -12.95
C ILE A 108 -4.91 17.17 -13.81
N ARG A 109 -3.71 16.97 -13.25
CA ARG A 109 -2.46 17.21 -13.98
C ARG A 109 -2.30 16.30 -15.21
N MET A 110 -2.85 15.08 -15.19
CA MET A 110 -2.84 14.17 -16.34
C MET A 110 -3.74 14.63 -17.51
N GLN A 111 -4.72 15.50 -17.24
CA GLN A 111 -5.65 16.02 -18.24
C GLN A 111 -5.17 17.34 -18.86
N GLU A 112 -4.12 17.95 -18.31
CA GLU A 112 -3.40 19.13 -18.82
C GLU A 112 -2.31 18.77 -19.84
#